data_AF-A0A7K5BQG2-F1
#
_entry.id   AF-A0A7K5BQG2-F1
#
_cell.length_a   1.000
_cell.length_b   1.000
_cell.length_c   1.000
_cell.angle_alpha   90.00
_cell.angle_beta   90.00
_cell.angle_gamma   90.00
#
_symmetry.space_group_name_H-M   'P 1'
#
loop_
_entity.id
_entity.type
_entity.pdbx_description
1 polymer ?
#
loop_
_entity_poly.entity_id
_entity_poly.type
_entity_poly.pdbx_seq_one_letter_code
_entity_poly.pdbx_strand_id
1 'polypeptide(L)' 'HTGEKPYECGECGKSFGTRSCLRSHRKSHSEEKPFECSLCGKRFRIGATLRRHQSTHEGEKPFRCP' A
#
# COMPACT_ATOMS: atom_id res chain seq x y z
N HIS A 1 21.82 -12.84 -25.05
CA HIS A 1 21.54 -12.64 -23.61
C HIS A 1 20.21 -13.33 -23.33
N THR A 2 20.23 -14.61 -22.92
CA THR A 2 19.04 -15.31 -22.47
C THR A 2 18.62 -14.66 -21.15
N GLY A 3 17.70 -13.70 -21.23
CA GLY A 3 17.24 -12.90 -20.10
C GLY A 3 16.34 -13.70 -19.16
N GLU A 4 16.77 -14.90 -18.79
CA GLU A 4 16.03 -15.76 -17.89
C GLU A 4 16.01 -15.13 -16.50
N LYS A 5 14.81 -14.80 -16.05
CA LYS A 5 14.55 -14.22 -14.73
C LYS A 5 13.83 -15.26 -13.90
N PRO A 6 14.55 -16.21 -13.28
CA PRO A 6 13.93 -17.35 -12.60
C PRO A 6 13.18 -16.94 -11.33
N TYR A 7 13.34 -15.71 -10.85
CA TYR A 7 12.71 -15.25 -9.61
C TYR A 7 11.46 -14.43 -9.90
N GLU A 8 10.30 -15.09 -9.95
CA GLU A 8 9.01 -14.43 -10.15
C GLU A 8 8.35 -14.00 -8.84
N CYS A 9 7.68 -12.85 -8.88
CA CYS A 9 6.84 -12.36 -7.81
C CYS A 9 5.42 -12.93 -7.94
N GLY A 10 5.04 -13.83 -7.04
CA GLY A 10 3.69 -14.42 -7.03
C GLY A 10 2.53 -13.44 -6.78
N GLU A 11 2.81 -12.19 -6.37
CA GLU A 11 1.77 -11.17 -6.13
C GLU A 11 1.40 -10.38 -7.39
N CYS A 12 2.33 -10.24 -8.35
CA CYS A 12 2.10 -9.44 -9.56
C CYS A 12 2.72 -10.00 -10.85
N GLY A 13 3.31 -11.19 -10.81
CA GLY A 13 3.94 -11.87 -11.95
C GLY A 13 5.25 -11.26 -12.43
N LYS A 14 5.82 -10.26 -11.74
CA LYS A 14 7.10 -9.65 -12.16
C LYS A 14 8.28 -10.59 -11.89
N SER A 15 9.08 -10.86 -12.92
CA SER A 15 10.28 -11.68 -12.83
C SER A 15 11.56 -10.84 -12.65
N PHE A 16 12.49 -11.35 -11.83
CA PHE A 16 13.77 -10.74 -11.49
C PHE A 16 14.92 -11.72 -11.74
N GLY A 17 16.10 -11.19 -12.07
CA GLY A 17 17.30 -12.02 -12.28
C GLY A 17 17.96 -12.50 -10.98
N THR A 18 17.63 -11.89 -9.83
CA THR A 18 18.20 -12.24 -8.53
C THR A 18 17.14 -12.29 -7.44
N ARG A 19 17.37 -13.17 -6.45
CA ARG A 19 16.53 -13.29 -5.25
C ARG A 19 16.50 -12.01 -4.41
N SER A 20 17.61 -11.26 -4.37
CA SER A 20 17.69 -9.98 -3.64
C SER A 20 16.77 -8.91 -4.23
N CYS A 21 16.73 -8.79 -5.56
CA CYS A 21 15.79 -7.89 -6.24
C CYS A 21 14.33 -8.30 -5.99
N LEU A 22 14.02 -9.59 -6.10
CA LEU A 22 12.69 -10.11 -5.79
C LEU A 22 12.32 -9.79 -4.32
N ARG A 23 13.22 -9.99 -3.36
CA ARG A 23 12.97 -9.71 -1.94
C ARG A 23 12.67 -8.24 -1.68
N SER A 24 13.49 -7.33 -2.24
CA SER A 24 13.25 -5.89 -2.13
C SER A 24 11.97 -5.45 -2.83
N HIS A 25 11.65 -6.07 -3.97
CA HIS A 25 10.40 -5.84 -4.67
C HIS A 25 9.19 -6.33 -3.85
N ARG A 26 9.26 -7.50 -3.21
CA ARG A 26 8.17 -7.98 -2.33
C ARG A 26 7.92 -7.04 -1.15
N LYS A 27 8.94 -6.34 -0.65
CA LYS A 27 8.74 -5.26 0.34
C LYS A 27 7.94 -4.08 -0.19
N SER A 28 7.91 -3.86 -1.52
CA SER A 28 7.04 -2.84 -2.12
C SER A 28 5.58 -3.28 -2.19
N HIS A 29 5.31 -4.59 -2.29
CA HIS A 29 3.96 -5.17 -2.20
C HIS A 29 3.45 -5.26 -0.78
N SER A 30 4.37 -5.47 0.16
CA SER A 30 4.15 -5.17 1.55
C SER A 30 4.03 -3.65 1.69
N GLU A 31 2.88 -3.13 1.23
CA GLU A 31 2.26 -1.95 1.76
C GLU A 31 2.08 -2.20 3.26
N GLU A 32 3.17 -2.13 4.03
CA GLU A 32 3.18 -2.04 5.50
C GLU A 32 2.53 -0.70 5.82
N LYS A 33 1.22 -0.75 5.65
CA LYS A 33 0.26 0.26 5.89
C LYS A 33 -0.52 -0.32 7.05
N PRO A 34 0.04 -0.23 8.27
CA PRO A 34 -0.58 -0.82 9.45
C PRO A 34 -1.92 -0.15 9.75
N PHE A 35 -2.18 1.01 9.12
CA PHE A 35 -3.39 1.80 9.30
C PHE A 35 -4.37 1.50 8.17
N GLU A 36 -5.38 0.69 8.45
CA GLU A 36 -6.47 0.38 7.52
C GLU A 36 -7.71 1.22 7.83
N CYS A 37 -8.37 1.73 6.80
CA CYS A 37 -9.64 2.42 6.93
C CYS A 37 -10.76 1.40 7.09
N SER A 38 -11.39 1.38 8.26
CA SER A 38 -12.53 0.50 8.57
C SER A 38 -13.77 0.72 7.68
N LEU A 39 -13.86 1.86 6.98
CA LEU A 39 -15.02 2.21 6.16
C LEU A 39 -14.91 1.72 4.70
N CYS A 40 -13.69 1.63 4.15
CA CYS A 40 -13.49 1.28 2.75
C CYS A 40 -12.32 0.32 2.49
N GLY A 41 -11.64 -0.16 3.54
CA GLY A 41 -10.50 -1.06 3.44
C GLY A 41 -9.22 -0.43 2.88
N LYS A 42 -9.20 0.89 2.60
CA LYS A 42 -7.97 1.56 2.13
C LYS A 42 -6.92 1.60 3.22
N ARG A 43 -5.72 1.14 2.90
CA ARG A 43 -4.58 1.14 3.82
C ARG A 43 -3.73 2.40 3.63
N PHE A 44 -3.11 2.89 4.71
CA PHE A 44 -2.21 4.04 4.78
C PHE A 44 -0.93 3.72 5.57
N ARG A 45 0.21 4.30 5.15
CA ARG A 45 1.50 4.13 5.85
C ARG A 45 1.57 4.88 7.19
N ILE A 46 0.77 5.94 7.32
CA ILE A 46 0.84 6.88 8.44
C ILE A 46 -0.59 7.05 8.99
N GLY A 47 -0.73 6.93 10.31
CA GLY A 47 -2.02 7.06 11.00
C GLY A 47 -2.67 8.43 10.83
N ALA A 48 -1.87 9.51 10.75
CA ALA A 48 -2.37 10.86 10.45
C ALA A 48 -3.04 10.96 9.08
N THR A 49 -2.49 10.28 8.07
CA THR A 49 -3.10 10.22 6.73
C THR A 49 -4.39 9.41 6.74
N LEU A 50 -4.44 8.30 7.49
CA LEU A 50 -5.68 7.55 7.70
C LEU A 50 -6.75 8.42 8.37
N ARG A 51 -6.40 9.15 9.44
CA ARG A 51 -7.36 9.99 10.18
C ARG A 51 -7.96 11.08 9.28
N ARG A 52 -7.14 11.77 8.48
CA ARG A 52 -7.62 12.74 7.49
C ARG A 52 -8.46 12.09 6.40
N HIS A 53 -8.15 10.85 6.03
CA HIS A 53 -8.99 10.10 5.09
C HIS A 53 -10.33 9.70 5.71
N GLN A 54 -10.38 9.33 6.99
CA GLN A 54 -11.63 8.98 7.67
C GLN A 54 -12.61 10.15 7.68
N SER A 55 -12.14 11.39 7.85
CA SER A 55 -13.00 12.58 7.78
C SER A 55 -13.61 12.85 6.39
N THR A 56 -13.08 12.25 5.32
CA THR A 56 -13.72 12.34 3.99
C THR A 56 -14.94 11.44 3.86
N HIS A 57 -15.01 10.35 4.65
CA HIS A 57 -16.18 9.46 4.68
C HIS A 57 -17.30 10.02 5.54
N GLU A 58 -16.95 10.71 6.62
CA GLU A 58 -17.91 11.39 7.50
C GLU A 58 -18.47 12.67 6.87
N GLY A 59 -18.07 12.99 5.62
CA GLY A 59 -18.57 14.10 4.83
C GLY A 59 -18.46 15.42 5.58
N GLU A 60 -17.27 16.02 5.57
CA GLU A 60 -16.97 17.37 6.10
C GLU A 60 -17.99 17.84 7.14
N LYS A 61 -17.78 17.42 8.39
CA LYS A 61 -18.51 17.94 9.56
C LYS A 61 -18.71 19.44 9.32
N PRO A 62 -19.94 19.94 9.09
CA PRO A 62 -20.12 21.32 8.71
C PRO A 62 -19.58 22.11 9.88
N PHE A 63 -18.50 22.87 9.64
CA PHE A 63 -18.01 23.84 10.60
C PHE A 63 -19.18 24.79 10.86
N ARG A 64 -19.98 24.51 11.90
CA ARG A 64 -20.78 25.54 12.54
C ARG A 64 -19.79 26.34 13.36
N CYS A 65 -19.39 27.49 12.82
CA CYS A 65 -18.88 28.57 13.64
C CYS A 65 -20.02 29.04 14.57
N PRO A 66 -19.71 29.37 15.85
CA PRO A 66 -20.68 29.89 16.80
C PRO A 66 -21.27 31.23 16.37
#